data_AF-A0A7J6QIE1-F1
#
_entry.id   AF-A0A7J6QIE1-F1
#
_cell.length_a   1.000
_cell.length_b   1.000
_cell.length_c   1.000
_cell.angle_alpha   90.00
_cell.angle_beta   90.00
_cell.angle_gamma   90.00
#
_symmetry.space_group_name_H-M   'P 1'
#
loop_
_entity.id
_entity.type
_entity.pdbx_description
1 polymer ?
#
loop_
_entity_poly.entity_id
_entity_poly.type
_entity_poly.pdbx_seq_one_letter_code
_entity_poly.pdbx_strand_id
1 'polypeptide(L)'
;MLSRQLLSPRIGILGSRFYHHAAPVIQELKTKVEHLAAREQPRLLDIKKKYKDVVIGDVTAGMVVGGMRGIKAMITDTSDLDPVEGIRYRGMTLKEVNAALPKAQPNGKIGLPEGAFWLLMTGEVPTPEIVSNLNEEMHRRSWLPADVIEAIDALPTSMHPMTQLAIGILAMQPYS
;
A
#
# COMPACT_ATOMS: atom_id res chain seq x y z
N MET A 1 -28.83 1.39 -54.13
CA MET A 1 -27.80 2.44 -53.94
C MET A 1 -27.22 2.27 -52.55
N LEU A 2 -25.91 2.07 -52.51
CA LEU A 2 -25.12 1.67 -51.36
C LEU A 2 -24.93 2.78 -50.31
N SER A 3 -24.90 2.33 -49.06
CA SER A 3 -23.97 2.71 -47.97
C SER A 3 -23.52 4.17 -47.84
N ARG A 4 -23.83 4.77 -46.70
CA ARG A 4 -22.86 5.59 -45.96
C ARG A 4 -22.95 5.29 -44.47
N GLN A 5 -22.15 4.31 -44.06
CA GLN A 5 -21.57 4.19 -42.73
C GLN A 5 -20.91 5.52 -42.34
N LEU A 6 -21.30 6.10 -41.21
CA LEU A 6 -20.43 6.97 -40.42
C LEU A 6 -20.15 6.22 -39.11
N LEU A 7 -19.31 5.19 -39.26
CA LEU A 7 -18.54 4.62 -38.15
C LEU A 7 -17.55 5.69 -37.70
N SER A 8 -17.88 6.37 -36.62
CA SER A 8 -16.88 7.09 -35.82
C SER A 8 -15.81 6.08 -35.39
N PRO A 9 -14.53 6.28 -35.73
CA PRO A 9 -13.48 5.37 -35.34
C PRO A 9 -13.36 5.38 -33.82
N ARG A 10 -13.56 4.20 -33.22
CA ARG A 10 -13.15 3.90 -31.86
C ARG A 10 -11.68 4.30 -31.72
N ILE A 11 -11.43 5.42 -31.05
CA ILE A 11 -10.10 5.78 -30.56
C ILE A 11 -9.66 4.62 -29.67
N GLY A 12 -8.59 3.96 -30.12
CA GLY A 12 -8.14 2.69 -29.59
C GLY A 12 -7.79 2.78 -28.11
N ILE A 13 -8.42 1.90 -27.34
CA ILE A 13 -7.90 1.45 -26.05
C ILE A 13 -6.64 0.63 -26.36
N LEU A 14 -5.51 1.31 -26.54
CA LEU A 14 -4.20 0.68 -26.81
C LEU A 14 -3.17 0.96 -25.69
N GLY A 15 -3.64 1.31 -24.49
CA GLY A 15 -2.78 1.59 -23.33
C GLY A 15 -2.92 0.62 -22.15
N SER A 16 -4.03 -0.10 -22.02
CA SER A 16 -4.35 -0.80 -20.75
C SER A 16 -3.97 -2.29 -20.68
N ARG A 17 -3.36 -2.86 -21.73
CA ARG A 17 -3.09 -4.32 -21.81
C ARG A 17 -1.65 -4.75 -21.54
N PHE A 18 -0.71 -3.83 -21.29
CA PHE A 18 0.72 -4.17 -21.24
C PHE A 18 1.30 -4.53 -19.86
N TYR A 19 0.51 -4.60 -18.78
CA TYR A 19 1.02 -4.90 -17.43
C TYR A 19 0.73 -6.33 -16.93
N HIS A 20 0.28 -7.25 -17.78
CA HIS A 20 -0.19 -8.57 -17.34
C HIS A 20 0.88 -9.65 -17.17
N HIS A 21 2.14 -9.44 -17.59
CA HIS A 21 3.23 -10.28 -17.08
C HIS A 21 3.66 -9.71 -15.72
N ALA A 22 3.15 -10.30 -14.65
CA ALA A 22 3.62 -9.97 -13.32
C ALA A 22 5.11 -10.32 -13.25
N ALA A 23 5.96 -9.34 -12.93
CA ALA A 23 7.37 -9.60 -12.67
C ALA A 23 7.48 -10.73 -11.61
N PRO A 24 8.49 -11.61 -11.70
CA PRO A 24 8.63 -12.74 -10.77
C PRO A 24 8.53 -12.33 -9.30
N VAL A 25 9.10 -11.17 -8.93
CA VAL A 25 9.04 -10.60 -7.57
C VAL A 25 7.61 -10.27 -7.11
N ILE A 26 6.73 -9.85 -8.03
CA ILE A 26 5.32 -9.59 -7.71
C ILE A 26 4.56 -10.88 -7.55
N GLN A 27 4.88 -11.90 -8.35
CA GLN A 27 4.28 -13.22 -8.16
C GLN A 27 4.70 -13.82 -6.82
N GLU A 28 5.97 -13.70 -6.44
CA GLU A 28 6.45 -14.11 -5.12
C GLU A 28 5.75 -13.35 -3.99
N LEU A 29 5.67 -12.02 -4.09
CA LEU A 29 4.96 -11.19 -3.11
C LEU A 29 3.50 -11.62 -2.94
N LYS A 30 2.80 -11.84 -4.05
CA LYS A 30 1.40 -12.32 -4.04
C LYS A 30 1.27 -13.66 -3.35
N THR A 31 2.10 -14.64 -3.72
CA THR A 31 2.11 -15.97 -3.11
C THR A 31 2.33 -15.87 -1.59
N LYS A 32 3.30 -15.07 -1.14
CA LYS A 32 3.55 -14.86 0.30
C LYS A 32 2.37 -14.22 1.01
N VAL A 33 1.74 -13.21 0.42
CA VAL A 33 0.53 -12.56 0.98
C VAL A 33 -0.65 -13.53 1.00
N GLU A 34 -0.83 -14.37 -0.01
CA GLU A 34 -1.88 -15.39 -0.05
C GLU A 34 -1.69 -16.43 1.06
N HIS A 35 -0.46 -16.92 1.28
CA HIS A 35 -0.14 -17.81 2.40
C HIS A 35 -0.40 -17.13 3.76
N LEU A 36 -0.01 -15.87 3.90
CA LEU A 36 -0.28 -15.09 5.11
C LEU A 36 -1.80 -14.96 5.34
N ALA A 37 -2.57 -14.61 4.31
CA ALA A 37 -4.02 -14.49 4.40
C ALA A 37 -4.66 -15.82 4.80
N ALA A 38 -4.24 -16.94 4.19
CA ALA A 38 -4.72 -18.28 4.52
C ALA A 38 -4.44 -18.67 5.98
N ARG A 39 -3.36 -18.16 6.57
CA ARG A 39 -3.01 -18.35 7.99
C ARG A 39 -3.81 -17.44 8.93
N GLU A 40 -3.94 -16.16 8.57
CA GLU A 40 -4.53 -15.14 9.46
C GLU A 40 -6.07 -15.17 9.46
N GLN A 41 -6.71 -15.47 8.34
CA GLN A 41 -8.17 -15.59 8.26
C GLN A 41 -8.77 -16.57 9.30
N PRO A 42 -8.30 -17.83 9.41
CA PRO A 42 -8.82 -18.74 10.42
C PRO A 42 -8.50 -18.27 11.85
N ARG A 43 -7.35 -17.62 12.08
CA ARG A 43 -7.03 -17.03 13.39
C ARG A 43 -8.05 -15.97 13.80
N LEU A 44 -8.40 -15.06 12.90
CA LEU A 44 -9.39 -14.00 13.17
C LEU A 44 -10.79 -14.58 13.40
N LEU A 45 -11.18 -15.59 12.62
CA LEU A 45 -12.45 -16.30 12.81
C LEU A 45 -12.49 -17.03 14.16
N ASP A 46 -11.39 -17.64 14.57
CA ASP A 46 -11.26 -18.30 15.86
C ASP A 46 -11.33 -17.30 17.03
N ILE A 47 -10.63 -16.17 16.92
CA ILE A 47 -10.70 -15.08 17.91
C ILE A 47 -12.15 -14.61 18.07
N LYS A 48 -12.83 -14.33 16.94
CA LYS A 48 -14.23 -13.93 16.95
C LYS A 48 -15.12 -15.00 17.58
N LYS A 49 -14.89 -16.29 17.29
CA LYS A 49 -15.71 -17.38 17.84
C LYS A 49 -15.51 -17.58 19.33
N LYS A 50 -14.26 -17.58 19.80
CA LYS A 50 -13.88 -17.90 21.19
C LYS A 50 -14.02 -16.71 22.14
N TYR A 51 -13.78 -15.49 21.65
CA TYR A 51 -13.65 -14.30 22.50
C TYR A 51 -14.67 -13.20 22.18
N LYS A 52 -15.77 -13.50 21.45
CA LYS A 52 -16.81 -12.50 21.12
C LYS A 52 -17.39 -11.76 22.33
N ASP A 53 -17.48 -12.41 23.49
CA ASP A 53 -18.10 -11.86 24.69
C ASP A 53 -17.06 -11.35 25.70
N VAL A 54 -15.76 -11.35 25.33
CA VAL A 54 -14.70 -10.85 26.20
C VAL A 54 -14.64 -9.32 26.13
N VAL A 55 -14.76 -8.68 27.28
CA VAL A 55 -14.60 -7.22 27.42
C VAL A 55 -13.12 -6.86 27.30
N ILE A 56 -12.77 -5.99 26.34
CA ILE A 56 -11.38 -5.56 26.05
C ILE A 56 -11.05 -4.17 26.61
N GLY A 57 -12.04 -3.48 27.18
CA GLY A 57 -11.92 -2.16 27.80
C GLY A 57 -13.27 -1.48 28.00
N ASP A 58 -13.31 -0.52 28.90
CA ASP A 58 -14.51 0.30 29.15
C ASP A 58 -14.58 1.50 28.22
N VAL A 59 -15.80 1.90 27.86
CA VAL A 59 -16.06 3.09 27.04
C VAL A 59 -16.77 4.14 27.89
N THR A 60 -16.19 5.34 27.97
CA THR A 60 -16.78 6.47 28.71
C THR A 60 -17.35 7.51 27.76
N ALA A 61 -18.30 8.33 28.24
CA ALA A 61 -18.88 9.43 27.45
C ALA A 61 -17.80 10.41 26.94
N GLY A 62 -16.77 10.67 27.73
CA GLY A 62 -15.65 11.54 27.35
C GLY A 62 -14.84 11.00 26.17
N MET A 63 -14.63 9.67 26.09
CA MET A 63 -13.95 9.05 24.95
C MET A 63 -14.76 9.16 23.66
N VAL A 64 -16.09 9.07 23.75
CA VAL A 64 -16.99 9.22 22.59
C VAL A 64 -16.95 10.66 22.06
N VAL A 65 -17.12 11.65 22.94
CA VAL A 65 -17.06 13.07 22.57
C VAL A 65 -15.66 13.47 22.08
N GLY A 66 -14.61 12.90 22.66
CA GLY A 66 -13.22 13.17 22.30
C GLY A 66 -12.68 12.43 21.06
N GLY A 67 -13.55 11.80 20.26
CA GLY A 67 -13.14 11.14 19.02
C GLY A 67 -12.45 9.79 19.20
N MET A 68 -13.00 8.92 20.06
CA MET A 68 -12.52 7.55 20.33
C MET A 68 -11.11 7.45 20.93
N ARG A 69 -10.62 8.53 21.55
CA ARG A 69 -9.30 8.54 22.19
C ARG A 69 -9.21 7.47 23.28
N GLY A 70 -8.27 6.54 23.13
CA GLY A 70 -8.04 5.44 24.08
C GLY A 70 -8.93 4.22 23.88
N ILE A 71 -9.86 4.23 22.91
CA ILE A 71 -10.70 3.07 22.58
C ILE A 71 -9.95 2.16 21.60
N LYS A 72 -9.78 0.89 21.97
CA LYS A 72 -9.26 -0.16 21.07
C LYS A 72 -10.38 -0.64 20.14
N ALA A 73 -10.51 -0.01 18.96
CA ALA A 73 -11.63 -0.25 18.04
C ALA A 73 -11.24 -0.99 16.73
N MET A 74 -9.96 -1.14 16.44
CA MET A 74 -9.48 -1.65 15.15
C MET A 74 -8.34 -2.65 15.34
N ILE A 75 -8.26 -3.64 14.46
CA ILE A 75 -7.11 -4.54 14.35
C ILE A 75 -6.20 -4.01 13.24
N THR A 76 -4.90 -3.88 13.53
CA THR A 76 -3.89 -3.46 12.56
C THR A 76 -2.68 -4.38 12.70
N ASP A 77 -2.44 -5.27 11.73
CA ASP A 77 -1.38 -6.29 11.84
C ASP A 77 0.01 -5.81 11.36
N THR A 78 0.06 -4.70 10.63
CA THR A 78 1.30 -4.19 10.00
C THR A 78 2.23 -3.53 11.02
N SER A 79 1.66 -2.77 11.95
CA SER A 79 2.39 -2.00 12.94
C SER A 79 1.60 -1.80 14.21
N ASP A 80 2.31 -1.72 15.33
CA ASP A 80 1.76 -1.37 16.64
C ASP A 80 2.54 -0.19 17.22
N LEU A 81 1.88 0.62 18.06
CA LEU A 81 2.49 1.78 18.69
C LEU A 81 2.66 1.52 20.19
N ASP A 82 3.90 1.24 20.59
CA ASP A 82 4.29 1.11 21.98
C ASP A 82 4.50 2.51 22.59
N PRO A 83 3.89 2.83 23.75
CA PRO A 83 4.02 4.15 24.35
C PRO A 83 5.44 4.47 24.86
N VAL A 84 6.30 3.47 25.06
CA VAL A 84 7.67 3.64 25.55
C VAL A 84 8.67 3.51 24.42
N GLU A 85 8.60 2.41 23.67
CA GLU A 85 9.58 2.08 22.62
C GLU A 85 9.23 2.68 21.24
N GLY A 86 8.03 3.24 21.10
CA GLY A 86 7.54 3.83 19.87
C GLY A 86 6.96 2.79 18.89
N ILE A 87 7.00 3.12 17.60
CA ILE A 87 6.35 2.29 16.58
C ILE A 87 7.16 1.00 16.31
N ARG A 88 6.45 -0.12 16.21
CA ARG A 88 6.98 -1.42 15.83
C ARG A 88 6.38 -1.86 14.51
N TYR A 89 7.21 -2.30 13.57
CA TYR A 89 6.79 -2.90 12.30
C TYR A 89 6.89 -4.41 12.41
N ARG A 90 5.76 -5.11 12.32
CA ARG A 90 5.69 -6.57 12.48
C ARG A 90 6.43 -7.08 13.73
N GLY A 91 6.36 -6.31 14.83
CA GLY A 91 7.01 -6.60 16.11
C GLY A 91 8.43 -6.03 16.28
N MET A 92 9.07 -5.55 15.22
CA MET A 92 10.43 -4.99 15.25
C MET A 92 10.41 -3.48 15.50
N THR A 93 11.28 -2.97 16.38
CA THR A 93 11.50 -1.53 16.55
C THR A 93 12.09 -0.90 15.29
N LEU A 94 11.93 0.41 15.10
CA LEU A 94 12.53 1.10 13.94
C LEU A 94 14.06 0.93 13.84
N LYS A 95 14.76 0.80 14.97
CA LYS A 95 16.21 0.57 14.98
C LYS A 95 16.54 -0.82 14.43
N GLU A 96 15.80 -1.85 14.83
CA GLU A 96 15.94 -3.22 14.33
C GLU A 96 15.57 -3.31 12.86
N VAL A 97 14.48 -2.65 12.44
CA VAL A 97 14.07 -2.57 11.03
C VAL A 97 15.19 -1.95 10.19
N ASN A 98 15.72 -0.80 10.59
CA ASN A 98 16.79 -0.14 9.85
C ASN A 98 18.10 -0.97 9.81
N ALA A 99 18.37 -1.73 10.87
CA ALA A 99 19.52 -2.64 10.90
C ALA A 99 19.33 -3.81 9.91
N ALA A 100 18.14 -4.41 9.90
CA ALA A 100 17.83 -5.62 9.13
C ALA A 100 17.58 -5.35 7.63
N LEU A 101 16.98 -4.21 7.28
CA LEU A 101 16.63 -3.92 5.89
C LEU A 101 17.86 -3.67 5.00
N PRO A 102 17.84 -4.14 3.73
CA PRO A 102 18.83 -3.78 2.73
C PRO A 102 18.93 -2.26 2.57
N LYS A 103 20.15 -1.76 2.41
CA LYS A 103 20.46 -0.32 2.29
C LYS A 103 20.90 0.00 0.87
N ALA A 104 20.71 1.26 0.47
CA ALA A 104 21.16 1.74 -0.82
C ALA A 104 22.69 1.58 -0.97
N GLN A 105 23.14 1.01 -2.08
CA GLN A 105 24.56 0.97 -2.42
C GLN A 105 25.03 2.32 -2.98
N PRO A 106 26.30 2.73 -2.78
CA PRO A 106 27.34 2.05 -1.99
C PRO A 106 27.32 2.41 -0.49
N ASN A 107 26.79 3.58 -0.12
CA ASN A 107 26.98 4.19 1.21
C ASN A 107 25.68 4.54 1.95
N GLY A 108 24.57 3.89 1.61
CA GLY A 108 23.28 4.09 2.26
C GLY A 108 23.33 3.69 3.74
N LYS A 109 22.86 4.59 4.61
CA LYS A 109 22.76 4.35 6.06
C LYS A 109 21.37 3.91 6.50
N ILE A 110 20.37 4.13 5.65
CA ILE A 110 18.96 3.89 5.93
C ILE A 110 18.46 2.73 5.07
N GLY A 111 17.65 1.86 5.67
CA GLY A 111 16.98 0.76 4.99
C GLY A 111 16.04 1.28 3.91
N LEU A 112 15.99 0.59 2.77
CA LEU A 112 15.21 1.00 1.62
C LEU A 112 13.70 0.90 1.89
N PRO A 113 12.89 1.89 1.42
CA PRO A 113 11.45 1.90 1.65
C PRO A 113 10.74 0.71 0.98
N GLU A 114 11.25 0.20 -0.14
CA GLU A 114 10.76 -1.00 -0.81
C GLU A 114 10.93 -2.23 0.09
N GLY A 115 12.03 -2.28 0.85
CA GLY A 115 12.26 -3.32 1.84
C GLY A 115 11.29 -3.23 3.02
N ALA A 116 11.00 -2.01 3.47
CA ALA A 116 9.99 -1.78 4.49
C ALA A 116 8.58 -2.18 3.99
N PHE A 117 8.24 -1.85 2.75
CA PHE A 117 6.97 -2.26 2.13
C PHE A 117 6.85 -3.79 2.11
N TRP A 118 7.88 -4.51 1.68
CA TRP A 118 7.88 -5.97 1.70
C TRP A 118 7.68 -6.54 3.11
N LEU A 119 8.40 -6.01 4.10
CA LEU A 119 8.26 -6.41 5.51
C LEU A 119 6.82 -6.21 5.99
N LEU A 120 6.23 -5.05 5.71
CA LEU A 120 4.87 -4.75 6.14
C LEU A 120 3.86 -5.67 5.46
N MET A 121 4.05 -6.03 4.18
CA MET A 121 3.13 -6.91 3.45
C MET A 121 3.26 -8.38 3.85
N THR A 122 4.48 -8.88 4.07
CA THR A 122 4.76 -10.32 4.24
C THR A 122 5.05 -10.73 5.68
N GLY A 123 5.53 -9.82 6.52
CA GLY A 123 6.06 -10.15 7.85
C GLY A 123 7.52 -10.60 7.85
N GLU A 124 8.19 -10.62 6.70
CA GLU A 124 9.54 -11.16 6.54
C GLU A 124 10.52 -10.07 6.09
N VAL A 125 11.77 -10.16 6.52
CA VAL A 125 12.84 -9.25 6.04
C VAL A 125 13.27 -9.71 4.64
N PRO A 126 13.19 -8.85 3.62
CA PRO A 126 13.55 -9.21 2.25
C PRO A 126 15.07 -9.31 2.06
N THR A 127 15.49 -10.11 1.08
CA THR A 127 16.87 -10.14 0.61
C THR A 127 17.18 -8.90 -0.25
N PRO A 128 18.46 -8.52 -0.41
CA PRO A 128 18.85 -7.41 -1.29
C PRO A 128 18.38 -7.58 -2.75
N GLU A 129 18.34 -8.82 -3.25
CA GLU A 129 17.85 -9.15 -4.60
C GLU A 129 16.35 -8.85 -4.75
N ILE A 130 15.53 -9.27 -3.77
CA ILE A 130 14.09 -8.96 -3.74
C ILE A 130 13.87 -7.45 -3.76
N VAL A 131 14.64 -6.70 -2.95
CA VAL A 131 14.52 -5.25 -2.90
C VAL A 131 14.91 -4.59 -4.22
N SER A 132 15.97 -5.07 -4.88
CA SER A 132 16.38 -4.59 -6.21
C SER A 132 15.28 -4.84 -7.26
N ASN A 133 14.76 -6.06 -7.32
CA ASN A 133 13.71 -6.43 -8.26
C ASN A 133 12.41 -5.65 -8.00
N LEU A 134 12.08 -5.40 -6.73
CA LEU A 134 10.91 -4.60 -6.37
C LEU A 134 11.08 -3.13 -6.75
N ASN A 135 12.29 -2.57 -6.58
CA ASN A 135 12.60 -1.21 -7.02
C ASN A 135 12.46 -1.07 -8.55
N GLU A 136 13.01 -2.01 -9.33
CA GLU A 136 12.86 -2.04 -10.78
C GLU A 136 11.39 -2.12 -11.21
N GLU A 137 10.61 -2.97 -10.55
CA GLU A 137 9.18 -3.11 -10.84
C GLU A 137 8.37 -1.86 -10.48
N MET A 138 8.70 -1.18 -9.38
CA MET A 138 8.07 0.11 -9.03
C MET A 138 8.41 1.18 -10.06
N HIS A 139 9.66 1.23 -10.54
CA HIS A 139 10.06 2.13 -11.63
C HIS A 139 9.35 1.80 -12.94
N ARG A 140 9.14 0.51 -13.26
CA ARG A 140 8.39 0.09 -14.45
C ARG A 140 6.91 0.54 -14.38
N ARG A 141 6.36 0.66 -13.17
CA ARG A 141 4.97 1.07 -12.90
C ARG A 141 4.80 2.57 -12.64
N SER A 142 5.86 3.37 -12.69
CA SER A 142 5.80 4.81 -12.37
C SER A 142 5.25 5.68 -13.51
N TRP A 143 4.93 5.08 -14.66
CA TRP A 143 4.31 5.78 -15.79
C TRP A 143 2.96 6.39 -15.40
N LEU A 144 2.70 7.61 -15.90
CA LEU A 144 1.45 8.34 -15.70
C LEU A 144 0.72 8.56 -17.04
N PRO A 145 -0.61 8.33 -17.08
CA PRO A 145 -1.46 8.71 -18.21
C PRO A 145 -1.42 10.21 -18.54
N ALA A 146 -1.56 10.56 -19.81
CA ALA A 146 -1.49 11.95 -20.27
C ALA A 146 -2.62 12.83 -19.73
N ASP A 147 -3.84 12.31 -19.66
CA ASP A 147 -5.01 12.98 -19.09
C ASP A 147 -4.85 13.29 -17.59
N VAL A 148 -4.16 12.43 -16.84
CA VAL A 148 -3.81 12.69 -15.44
C VAL A 148 -2.81 13.83 -15.31
N ILE A 149 -1.79 13.88 -16.18
CA ILE A 149 -0.81 14.98 -16.20
C ILE A 149 -1.52 16.30 -16.54
N GLU A 150 -2.36 16.31 -17.58
CA GLU A 150 -3.14 17.49 -17.97
C GLU A 150 -4.06 17.97 -16.85
N ALA A 151 -4.69 17.05 -16.11
CA ALA A 151 -5.54 17.40 -14.97
C ALA A 151 -4.75 18.08 -13.83
N ILE A 152 -3.52 17.62 -13.57
CA ILE A 152 -2.65 18.22 -12.55
C ILE A 152 -2.12 19.58 -13.01
N ASP A 153 -1.67 19.69 -14.26
CA ASP A 153 -1.14 20.93 -14.84
C ASP A 153 -2.21 22.03 -14.97
N ALA A 154 -3.49 21.66 -15.08
CA ALA A 154 -4.61 22.59 -15.09
C ALA A 154 -4.91 23.22 -13.71
N LEU A 155 -4.33 22.71 -12.62
CA LEU A 155 -4.57 23.22 -11.28
C LEU A 155 -3.88 24.58 -11.07
N PRO A 156 -4.51 25.54 -10.35
CA PRO A 156 -3.87 26.79 -9.98
C PRO A 156 -2.58 26.54 -9.19
N THR A 157 -1.50 27.25 -9.52
CA THR A 157 -0.21 27.16 -8.81
C THR A 157 -0.31 27.60 -7.34
N SER A 158 -1.32 28.38 -6.98
CA SER A 158 -1.62 28.77 -5.60
C SER A 158 -2.36 27.70 -4.79
N MET A 159 -2.82 26.61 -5.43
CA MET A 159 -3.53 25.53 -4.77
C MET A 159 -2.60 24.77 -3.82
N HIS A 160 -3.10 24.43 -2.65
CA HIS A 160 -2.31 23.71 -1.65
C HIS A 160 -1.79 22.36 -2.20
N PRO A 161 -0.51 21.99 -2.00
CA PRO A 161 0.06 20.77 -2.58
C PRO A 161 -0.69 19.48 -2.24
N MET A 162 -1.23 19.36 -1.02
CA MET A 162 -2.04 18.20 -0.64
C MET A 162 -3.35 18.11 -1.44
N THR A 163 -3.94 19.23 -1.83
CA THR A 163 -5.13 19.24 -2.70
C THR A 163 -4.76 18.76 -4.09
N GLN A 164 -3.63 19.23 -4.63
CA GLN A 164 -3.12 18.78 -5.92
C GLN A 164 -2.81 17.28 -5.91
N LEU A 165 -2.14 16.79 -4.86
CA LEU A 165 -1.84 15.37 -4.66
C LEU A 165 -3.11 14.51 -4.60
N ALA A 166 -4.12 14.94 -3.81
CA ALA A 166 -5.37 14.21 -3.69
C ALA A 166 -6.12 14.14 -5.03
N ILE A 167 -6.18 15.26 -5.78
CA ILE A 167 -6.77 15.30 -7.11
C ILE A 167 -6.02 14.38 -8.06
N GLY A 168 -4.69 14.44 -8.09
CA GLY A 168 -3.86 13.58 -8.95
C GLY A 168 -4.05 12.08 -8.65
N ILE A 169 -4.10 11.70 -7.37
CA ILE A 169 -4.39 10.31 -6.98
C ILE A 169 -5.80 9.88 -7.43
N LEU A 170 -6.80 10.73 -7.26
CA LEU A 170 -8.17 10.44 -7.70
C LEU A 170 -8.29 10.37 -9.23
N ALA A 171 -7.51 11.18 -9.96
CA ALA A 171 -7.45 11.13 -11.41
C ALA A 171 -6.86 9.81 -11.94
N MET A 172 -6.03 9.11 -11.16
CA MET A 172 -5.52 7.78 -11.50
C MET A 172 -6.56 6.65 -11.33
N GLN A 173 -7.72 6.91 -10.70
CA GLN A 173 -8.72 5.88 -10.38
C GLN A 173 -9.27 5.10 -11.60
N PRO A 174 -9.48 5.69 -12.79
CA PRO A 174 -9.90 4.94 -13.98
C PRO A 174 -8.91 3.87 -14.46
N TYR A 175 -7.66 3.91 -13.96
CA TYR A 175 -6.58 2.98 -14.29
C TYR A 175 -6.35 1.91 -13.20
N SER A 176 -7.24 1.86 -12.20
CA SER A 176 -7.20 0.89 -11.10
C SER A 176 -7.64 -0.52 -11.49
#